data_AF-A0AAE0BD51-F1
#
_entry.id   AF-A0AAE0BD51-F1
#
_cell.length_a   1.000
_cell.length_b   1.000
_cell.length_c   1.000
_cell.angle_alpha   90.00
_cell.angle_beta   90.00
_cell.angle_gamma   90.00
#
_symmetry.space_group_name_H-M   'P 1'
#
loop_
_entity.id
_entity.type
_entity.pdbx_description
1 polymer ?
#
loop_
_entity_poly.entity_id
_entity_poly.type
_entity_poly.pdbx_seq_one_letter_code
_entity_poly.pdbx_strand_id
1 'polypeptide(L)'
;GMAGNIVHAIATTNAIISGLIVLEAIKVLMKQYDALRETYCTRVPSNKKLLVPVEASTPNPRCYVCSKTRLCLDIDTKKTTLGTFIDKVLKRRMGVNSPMLSTDTGFFFEEDGEDMTKRERELLEENLARPLSELKPPLAGGSILEVEDMTQCFNCVLLIRHTDALEGKENPDGFILQGEVPMGTAEDSLAAVATADGGEKDDAESDGDVMEITEAEAQELTERKTPGKRRRGAEDSPDEAPTGKQVKTEEVVDDDDDVIIL
;
A
#
# COMPACT_ATOMS: atom_id res chain seq x y z
N GLY A 1 6.76 21.30 16.81
CA GLY A 1 6.28 20.59 18.01
C GLY A 1 5.28 19.57 17.53
N MET A 2 5.34 18.33 18.02
CA MET A 2 4.80 17.13 17.35
C MET A 2 3.26 17.00 17.48
N ALA A 3 2.52 18.01 17.02
CA ALA A 3 1.06 18.01 16.95
C ALA A 3 0.59 17.64 15.53
N GLY A 4 1.13 16.54 14.99
CA GLY A 4 0.62 15.89 13.79
C GLY A 4 -0.82 15.36 14.00
N ASN A 5 -1.42 14.79 12.95
CA ASN A 5 -2.82 14.37 12.98
C ASN A 5 -3.09 13.22 13.99
N ILE A 6 -3.44 13.56 15.24
CA ILE A 6 -3.73 12.57 16.30
C ILE A 6 -5.05 11.83 15.98
N VAL A 7 -4.92 10.63 15.41
CA VAL A 7 -6.05 9.70 15.21
C VAL A 7 -6.27 8.90 16.50
N HIS A 8 -7.50 8.88 16.99
CA HIS A 8 -7.86 8.11 18.18
C HIS A 8 -8.04 6.64 17.78
N ALA A 9 -7.20 5.75 18.31
CA ALA A 9 -7.32 4.31 18.09
C ALA A 9 -8.51 3.71 18.86
N ILE A 10 -9.18 2.73 18.27
CA ILE A 10 -10.30 2.00 18.89
C ILE A 10 -10.10 0.51 18.62
N ALA A 11 -10.01 -0.30 19.67
CA ALA A 11 -9.68 -1.73 19.59
C ALA A 11 -10.61 -2.53 18.63
N THR A 12 -11.90 -2.22 18.62
CA THR A 12 -12.88 -2.85 17.72
C THR A 12 -12.63 -2.52 16.24
N THR A 13 -12.11 -1.33 15.93
CA THR A 13 -11.73 -0.97 14.55
C THR A 13 -10.53 -1.79 14.11
N ASN A 14 -9.51 -1.91 14.98
CA ASN A 14 -8.33 -2.74 14.69
C ASN A 14 -8.73 -4.21 14.46
N ALA A 15 -9.59 -4.77 15.31
CA ALA A 15 -10.09 -6.15 15.15
C ALA A 15 -10.82 -6.38 13.82
N ILE A 16 -11.67 -5.44 13.38
CA ILE A 16 -12.36 -5.49 12.09
C ILE A 16 -11.36 -5.43 10.92
N ILE A 17 -10.39 -4.52 10.98
CA ILE A 17 -9.38 -4.36 9.91
C ILE A 17 -8.45 -5.59 9.84
N SER A 18 -8.00 -6.13 10.97
CA SER A 18 -7.21 -7.38 11.01
C SER A 18 -7.97 -8.56 10.40
N GLY A 19 -9.28 -8.68 10.66
CA GLY A 19 -10.12 -9.69 10.01
C GLY A 19 -10.17 -9.54 8.49
N LEU A 20 -10.27 -8.32 7.98
CA LEU A 20 -10.22 -8.03 6.54
C LEU A 20 -8.85 -8.35 5.92
N ILE A 21 -7.75 -8.01 6.60
CA ILE A 21 -6.39 -8.32 6.14
C ILE A 21 -6.21 -9.84 5.95
N VAL A 22 -6.67 -10.65 6.91
CA VAL A 22 -6.60 -12.13 6.80
C VAL A 22 -7.45 -12.65 5.64
N LEU A 23 -8.65 -12.09 5.42
CA LEU A 23 -9.53 -12.50 4.32
C LEU A 23 -8.92 -12.19 2.94
N GLU A 24 -8.30 -11.02 2.75
CA GLU A 24 -7.61 -10.71 1.49
C GLU A 24 -6.32 -11.54 1.34
N ALA A 25 -5.57 -11.79 2.42
CA ALA A 25 -4.36 -12.62 2.39
C ALA A 25 -4.66 -14.08 1.97
N ILE A 26 -5.80 -14.65 2.39
CA ILE A 26 -6.25 -15.97 1.93
C ILE A 26 -6.45 -15.98 0.41
N LYS A 27 -7.06 -14.93 -0.18
CA LYS A 27 -7.21 -14.81 -1.64
C LYS A 27 -5.86 -14.76 -2.36
N VAL A 28 -4.89 -14.02 -1.82
CA VAL A 28 -3.51 -13.96 -2.36
C VAL A 28 -2.87 -15.34 -2.38
N LEU A 29 -2.96 -16.09 -1.28
CA LEU A 29 -2.43 -17.46 -1.18
C LEU A 29 -3.14 -18.43 -2.16
N MET A 30 -4.44 -18.24 -2.38
CA MET A 30 -5.24 -18.97 -3.37
C MET A 30 -5.06 -18.45 -4.81
N LYS A 31 -4.18 -17.46 -5.05
CA LYS A 31 -3.92 -16.80 -6.34
C LYS A 31 -5.15 -16.13 -6.98
N GLN A 32 -6.15 -15.77 -6.17
CA GLN A 32 -7.41 -15.14 -6.60
C GLN A 32 -7.29 -13.61 -6.68
N TYR A 33 -6.34 -13.11 -7.47
CA TYR A 33 -6.00 -11.67 -7.52
C TYR A 33 -7.19 -10.82 -7.98
N ASP A 34 -7.99 -11.29 -8.95
CA ASP A 34 -9.19 -10.58 -9.44
C ASP A 34 -10.32 -10.45 -8.39
N ALA A 35 -10.24 -11.23 -7.30
CA ALA A 35 -11.19 -11.19 -6.18
C ALA A 35 -10.75 -10.26 -5.04
N LEU A 36 -9.55 -9.66 -5.11
CA LEU A 36 -9.05 -8.71 -4.11
C LEU A 36 -9.89 -7.42 -4.11
N ARG A 37 -10.18 -6.86 -2.93
CA ARG A 37 -11.00 -5.63 -2.81
C ARG A 37 -10.48 -4.68 -1.72
N GLU A 38 -10.22 -3.42 -2.09
CA GLU A 38 -9.96 -2.33 -1.16
C GLU A 38 -11.25 -2.07 -0.35
N THR A 39 -11.25 -2.38 0.94
CA THR A 39 -12.48 -2.34 1.76
C THR A 39 -12.43 -1.24 2.80
N TYR A 40 -13.19 -0.17 2.58
CA TYR A 40 -13.27 0.96 3.52
C TYR A 40 -14.26 0.65 4.66
N CYS A 41 -13.80 0.77 5.90
CA CYS A 41 -14.66 0.74 7.08
C CYS A 41 -15.18 2.15 7.38
N THR A 42 -16.48 2.38 7.18
CA THR A 42 -17.12 3.70 7.30
C THR A 42 -17.87 3.86 8.63
N ARG A 43 -17.79 5.04 9.26
CA ARG A 43 -18.47 5.34 10.55
C ARG A 43 -19.99 5.43 10.42
N VAL A 44 -20.49 5.75 9.23
CA VAL A 44 -21.91 5.91 8.91
C VAL A 44 -22.19 5.14 7.62
N PRO A 45 -23.26 4.30 7.53
CA PRO A 45 -23.45 3.40 6.40
C PRO A 45 -23.56 4.13 5.05
N SER A 46 -22.61 3.88 4.14
CA SER A 46 -22.72 4.29 2.74
C SER A 46 -23.51 3.24 1.96
N ASN A 47 -24.59 3.64 1.28
CA ASN A 47 -25.47 2.73 0.54
C ASN A 47 -25.93 1.50 1.37
N LYS A 48 -26.25 1.73 2.67
CA LYS A 48 -26.62 0.71 3.67
C LYS A 48 -25.50 -0.28 4.06
N LYS A 49 -24.24 -0.01 3.71
CA LYS A 49 -23.06 -0.80 4.09
C LYS A 49 -22.12 0.00 4.99
N LEU A 50 -21.62 -0.61 6.06
CA LEU A 50 -20.51 -0.06 6.86
C LEU A 50 -19.15 -0.41 6.24
N LEU A 51 -19.00 -1.66 5.77
CA LEU A 51 -17.84 -2.11 5.00
C LEU A 51 -18.13 -1.93 3.50
N VAL A 52 -17.34 -1.08 2.84
CA VAL A 52 -17.52 -0.72 1.43
C VAL A 52 -16.35 -1.27 0.62
N PRO A 53 -16.48 -2.49 0.03
CA PRO A 53 -15.48 -3.03 -0.88
C PRO A 53 -15.53 -2.31 -2.23
N VAL A 54 -14.35 -1.95 -2.72
CA VAL A 54 -14.08 -1.30 -4.01
C VAL A 54 -13.03 -2.15 -4.75
N GLU A 55 -13.02 -2.08 -6.08
CA GLU A 55 -12.01 -2.77 -6.89
C GLU A 55 -10.63 -2.18 -6.65
N ALA A 56 -9.60 -3.03 -6.60
CA ALA A 56 -8.24 -2.58 -6.29
C ALA A 56 -7.72 -1.61 -7.37
N SER A 57 -7.07 -0.54 -6.92
CA SER A 57 -6.55 0.51 -7.77
C SER A 57 -5.42 0.00 -8.69
N THR A 58 -5.49 0.35 -9.97
CA THR A 58 -4.44 0.03 -10.94
C THR A 58 -3.18 0.87 -10.68
N PRO A 59 -1.96 0.33 -10.88
CA PRO A 59 -0.72 1.09 -10.70
C PRO A 59 -0.72 2.43 -11.45
N ASN A 60 -0.48 3.52 -10.74
CA ASN A 60 -0.52 4.87 -11.31
C ASN A 60 0.73 5.12 -12.20
N PRO A 61 0.56 5.37 -13.52
CA PRO A 61 1.67 5.59 -14.45
C PRO A 61 2.45 6.91 -14.22
N ARG A 62 2.03 7.74 -13.26
CA ARG A 62 2.71 8.99 -12.84
C ARG A 62 3.50 8.85 -11.54
N CYS A 63 3.36 7.75 -10.81
CA CYS A 63 4.05 7.54 -9.53
C CYS A 63 5.56 7.32 -9.75
N TYR A 64 6.41 8.10 -9.06
CA TYR A 64 7.87 7.99 -9.19
C TYR A 64 8.48 6.73 -8.53
N VAL A 65 7.69 5.99 -7.73
CA VAL A 65 8.14 4.79 -7.01
C VAL A 65 7.89 3.52 -7.82
N CYS A 66 6.71 3.37 -8.42
CA CYS A 66 6.31 2.16 -9.15
C CYS A 66 6.21 2.34 -10.68
N SER A 67 6.58 3.49 -11.21
CA SER A 67 6.66 3.75 -12.65
C SER A 67 7.98 4.46 -13.01
N LYS A 68 8.36 4.44 -14.29
CA LYS A 68 9.58 5.09 -14.80
C LYS A 68 9.39 6.61 -15.01
N THR A 69 8.56 7.26 -14.20
CA THR A 69 8.28 8.70 -14.28
C THR A 69 9.42 9.49 -13.66
N ARG A 70 9.93 10.47 -14.41
CA ARG A 70 10.97 11.40 -13.94
C ARG A 70 10.34 12.54 -13.13
N LEU A 71 10.98 12.92 -12.03
CA LEU A 71 10.63 14.12 -11.27
C LEU A 71 11.47 15.31 -11.72
N CYS A 72 10.97 16.53 -11.52
CA CYS A 72 11.77 17.76 -11.68
C CYS A 72 12.01 18.39 -10.31
N LEU A 73 13.27 18.69 -9.97
CA LEU A 73 13.66 19.31 -8.71
C LEU A 73 14.13 20.75 -8.95
N ASP A 74 13.38 21.72 -8.48
CA ASP A 74 13.78 23.13 -8.42
C ASP A 74 14.56 23.38 -7.13
N ILE A 75 15.83 23.77 -7.24
CA ILE A 75 16.72 23.93 -6.07
C ILE A 75 17.85 24.94 -6.34
N ASP A 76 18.29 25.68 -5.31
CA ASP A 76 19.47 26.56 -5.43
C ASP A 76 20.75 25.74 -5.32
N THR A 77 21.22 25.22 -6.45
CA THR A 77 22.46 24.41 -6.52
C THR A 77 23.73 25.14 -6.07
N LYS A 78 23.70 26.47 -5.88
CA LYS A 78 24.86 27.26 -5.40
C LYS A 78 24.88 27.41 -3.88
N LYS A 79 23.73 27.24 -3.20
CA LYS A 79 23.59 27.38 -1.75
C LYS A 79 23.36 26.05 -1.03
N THR A 80 22.60 25.14 -1.64
CA THR A 80 22.32 23.82 -1.05
C THR A 80 23.59 22.97 -1.10
N THR A 81 23.98 22.40 0.04
CA THR A 81 25.08 21.43 0.12
C THR A 81 24.60 20.01 -0.20
N LEU A 82 25.53 19.13 -0.61
CA LEU A 82 25.21 17.72 -0.88
C LEU A 82 24.55 17.02 0.31
N GLY A 83 25.04 17.22 1.53
CA GLY A 83 24.42 16.66 2.74
C GLY A 83 23.03 17.22 3.04
N THR A 84 22.78 18.50 2.74
CA THR A 84 21.44 19.11 2.87
C THR A 84 20.46 18.50 1.85
N PHE A 85 20.93 18.27 0.63
CA PHE A 85 20.15 17.62 -0.43
C PHE A 85 19.79 16.17 -0.06
N ILE A 86 20.76 15.39 0.43
CA ILE A 86 20.53 14.01 0.88
C ILE A 86 19.50 13.96 2.02
N ASP A 87 19.74 14.67 3.12
CA ASP A 87 18.87 14.63 4.30
C ASP A 87 17.45 15.15 3.98
N LYS A 88 17.34 16.35 3.40
CA LYS A 88 16.02 16.97 3.19
C LYS A 88 15.26 16.44 1.99
N VAL A 89 15.90 16.25 0.84
CA VAL A 89 15.20 15.90 -0.40
C VAL A 89 15.06 14.38 -0.52
N LEU A 90 16.17 13.63 -0.40
CA LEU A 90 16.14 12.19 -0.63
C LEU A 90 15.56 11.45 0.57
N LYS A 91 16.14 11.61 1.77
CA LYS A 91 15.72 10.85 2.95
C LYS A 91 14.33 11.28 3.44
N ARG A 92 14.19 12.52 3.93
CA ARG A 92 12.92 12.99 4.53
C ARG A 92 11.77 13.10 3.54
N ARG A 93 12.02 13.47 2.28
CA ARG A 93 10.96 13.91 1.35
C ARG A 93 10.69 13.00 0.15
N MET A 94 11.61 12.07 -0.17
CA MET A 94 11.38 11.00 -1.14
C MET A 94 11.31 9.60 -0.50
N GLY A 95 11.77 9.43 0.75
CA GLY A 95 11.72 8.15 1.47
C GLY A 95 12.95 7.24 1.23
N VAL A 96 14.08 7.82 0.85
CA VAL A 96 15.31 7.04 0.55
C VAL A 96 16.06 6.71 1.85
N ASN A 97 16.50 5.46 2.02
CA ASN A 97 17.24 5.00 3.20
C ASN A 97 18.74 5.21 3.02
N SER A 98 19.30 4.63 1.94
CA SER A 98 20.70 4.77 1.52
C SER A 98 20.73 5.21 0.04
N PRO A 99 20.96 6.50 -0.25
CA PRO A 99 20.93 7.04 -1.60
C PRO A 99 22.28 6.83 -2.29
N MET A 100 22.27 6.04 -3.36
CA MET A 100 23.35 5.89 -4.32
C MET A 100 23.09 6.83 -5.51
N LEU A 101 24.09 7.63 -5.91
CA LEU A 101 23.91 8.71 -6.90
C LEU A 101 24.83 8.59 -8.11
N SER A 102 24.24 8.69 -9.30
CA SER A 102 24.95 8.68 -10.57
C SER A 102 24.44 9.76 -11.54
N THR A 103 25.29 10.11 -12.49
CA THR A 103 25.01 11.02 -13.60
C THR A 103 25.34 10.32 -14.93
N ASP A 104 25.03 10.97 -16.05
CA ASP A 104 25.51 10.58 -17.38
C ASP A 104 27.05 10.47 -17.47
N THR A 105 27.78 11.24 -16.65
CA THR A 105 29.26 11.15 -16.53
C THR A 105 29.74 10.03 -15.60
N GLY A 106 28.84 9.34 -14.91
CA GLY A 106 29.12 8.21 -14.02
C GLY A 106 28.68 8.41 -12.57
N PHE A 107 29.06 7.44 -11.75
CA PHE A 107 28.86 7.38 -10.29
C PHE A 107 29.67 8.48 -9.57
N PHE A 108 29.10 9.06 -8.51
CA PHE A 108 29.82 10.10 -7.74
C PHE A 108 29.51 10.17 -6.23
N PHE A 109 28.51 9.43 -5.73
CA PHE A 109 28.22 9.36 -4.30
C PHE A 109 27.62 8.01 -3.90
N GLU A 110 28.11 7.48 -2.78
CA GLU A 110 27.55 6.35 -2.04
C GLU A 110 27.49 6.75 -0.56
N GLU A 111 26.49 6.27 0.18
CA GLU A 111 26.47 6.41 1.64
C GLU A 111 26.89 5.08 2.28
N ASP A 112 28.00 5.11 3.02
CA ASP A 112 28.52 4.00 3.86
C ASP A 112 28.64 2.61 3.18
N GLY A 113 28.94 2.56 1.87
CA GLY A 113 29.33 1.34 1.16
C GLY A 113 30.48 0.59 1.85
N GLU A 114 30.32 -0.73 2.03
CA GLU A 114 31.20 -1.55 2.89
C GLU A 114 32.67 -1.59 2.45
N ASP A 115 32.92 -1.49 1.13
CA ASP A 115 34.26 -1.52 0.53
C ASP A 115 34.99 -0.15 0.53
N MET A 116 34.34 0.95 0.98
CA MET A 116 34.96 2.28 0.95
C MET A 116 36.22 2.38 1.80
N THR A 117 37.32 2.85 1.20
CA THR A 117 38.55 3.15 1.96
C THR A 117 38.37 4.40 2.83
N LYS A 118 39.21 4.53 3.87
CA LYS A 118 39.22 5.72 4.73
C LYS A 118 39.36 7.04 3.96
N ARG A 119 40.14 7.03 2.86
CA ARG A 119 40.35 8.20 2.01
C ARG A 119 39.09 8.59 1.23
N GLU A 120 38.32 7.62 0.78
CA GLU A 120 37.04 7.88 0.11
C GLU A 120 36.01 8.42 1.10
N ARG A 121 35.98 7.91 2.34
CA ARG A 121 35.15 8.49 3.41
C ARG A 121 35.55 9.94 3.77
N GLU A 122 36.84 10.22 3.91
CA GLU A 122 37.35 11.59 4.12
C GLU A 122 36.92 12.55 2.98
N LEU A 123 36.99 12.09 1.73
CA LEU A 123 36.53 12.86 0.56
C LEU A 123 35.00 12.99 0.49
N LEU A 124 34.26 12.00 0.97
CA LEU A 124 32.80 12.02 1.09
C LEU A 124 32.35 13.06 2.11
N GLU A 125 32.96 13.06 3.29
CA GLU A 125 32.74 14.05 4.37
C GLU A 125 33.04 15.48 3.89
N GLU A 126 34.14 15.70 3.15
CA GLU A 126 34.40 16.98 2.48
C GLU A 126 33.29 17.36 1.48
N ASN A 127 32.81 16.41 0.67
CA ASN A 127 31.80 16.66 -0.36
C ASN A 127 30.40 16.94 0.22
N LEU A 128 30.03 16.32 1.35
CA LEU A 128 28.75 16.59 2.04
C LEU A 128 28.59 18.08 2.42
N ALA A 129 29.70 18.77 2.71
CA ALA A 129 29.72 20.20 3.02
C ALA A 129 29.77 21.12 1.79
N ARG A 130 30.07 20.62 0.58
CA ARG A 130 30.20 21.42 -0.64
C ARG A 130 28.82 21.74 -1.28
N PRO A 131 28.63 22.93 -1.88
CA PRO A 131 27.49 23.21 -2.73
C PRO A 131 27.37 22.23 -3.89
N LEU A 132 26.14 21.93 -4.31
CA LEU A 132 25.87 21.02 -5.43
C LEU A 132 26.63 21.41 -6.72
N SER A 133 26.77 22.71 -7.01
CA SER A 133 27.53 23.22 -8.17
C SER A 133 29.06 23.17 -8.04
N GLU A 134 29.61 22.86 -6.87
CA GLU A 134 31.06 22.75 -6.62
C GLU A 134 31.54 21.29 -6.52
N LEU A 135 30.62 20.33 -6.64
CA LEU A 135 30.93 18.90 -6.73
C LEU A 135 31.71 18.56 -8.02
N LYS A 136 32.23 17.34 -8.07
CA LYS A 136 32.98 16.80 -9.21
C LYS A 136 32.46 15.38 -9.51
N PRO A 137 31.59 15.20 -10.53
CA PRO A 137 31.01 16.21 -11.42
C PRO A 137 30.11 17.22 -10.70
N PRO A 138 29.96 18.46 -11.22
CA PRO A 138 29.09 19.47 -10.63
C PRO A 138 27.61 19.21 -10.97
N LEU A 139 26.74 19.27 -9.97
CA LEU A 139 25.28 19.20 -10.16
C LEU A 139 24.74 20.61 -10.41
N ALA A 140 24.29 20.86 -11.63
CA ALA A 140 23.85 22.16 -12.12
C ALA A 140 22.41 22.13 -12.66
N GLY A 141 21.87 23.30 -13.02
CA GLY A 141 20.60 23.37 -13.73
C GLY A 141 20.70 22.68 -15.10
N GLY A 142 19.88 21.66 -15.32
CA GLY A 142 19.92 20.79 -16.50
C GLY A 142 20.56 19.42 -16.25
N SER A 143 21.22 19.21 -15.11
CA SER A 143 21.78 17.89 -14.76
C SER A 143 20.66 16.86 -14.59
N ILE A 144 20.87 15.68 -15.18
CA ILE A 144 20.07 14.48 -14.92
C ILE A 144 20.80 13.68 -13.85
N LEU A 145 20.10 13.37 -12.77
CA LEU A 145 20.60 12.65 -11.61
C LEU A 145 19.76 11.39 -11.43
N GLU A 146 20.40 10.22 -11.46
CA GLU A 146 19.74 8.96 -11.13
C GLU A 146 20.01 8.66 -9.65
N VAL A 147 18.95 8.32 -8.92
CA VAL A 147 18.94 8.03 -7.48
C VAL A 147 18.50 6.59 -7.31
N GLU A 148 19.37 5.76 -6.74
CA GLU A 148 19.13 4.34 -6.49
C GLU A 148 19.21 4.05 -4.99
N ASP A 149 18.45 3.07 -4.51
CA ASP A 149 18.54 2.55 -3.14
C ASP A 149 18.30 1.04 -3.15
N MET A 150 19.40 0.32 -3.03
CA MET A 150 19.44 -1.14 -3.06
C MET A 150 18.77 -1.79 -1.84
N THR A 151 18.55 -1.05 -0.74
CA THR A 151 17.90 -1.59 0.48
C THR A 151 16.40 -1.81 0.28
N GLN A 152 15.79 -1.09 -0.67
CA GLN A 152 14.35 -1.13 -0.96
C GLN A 152 14.04 -1.32 -2.45
N CYS A 153 15.04 -1.68 -3.27
CA CYS A 153 14.94 -1.87 -4.72
C CYS A 153 14.34 -0.63 -5.46
N PHE A 154 14.67 0.57 -5.00
CA PHE A 154 14.14 1.83 -5.54
C PHE A 154 15.12 2.44 -6.55
N ASN A 155 14.59 2.98 -7.65
CA ASN A 155 15.34 3.74 -8.64
C ASN A 155 14.46 4.87 -9.21
N CYS A 156 14.94 6.11 -9.18
CA CYS A 156 14.22 7.30 -9.65
C CYS A 156 15.16 8.29 -10.34
N VAL A 157 14.68 8.93 -11.41
CA VAL A 157 15.44 9.93 -12.17
C VAL A 157 14.94 11.34 -11.86
N LEU A 158 15.83 12.18 -11.33
CA LEU A 158 15.62 13.60 -11.05
C LEU A 158 16.20 14.47 -12.17
N LEU A 159 15.40 15.39 -12.71
CA LEU A 159 15.89 16.51 -13.51
C LEU A 159 16.12 17.72 -12.60
N ILE A 160 17.38 18.12 -12.39
CA ILE A 160 17.73 19.27 -11.56
C ILE A 160 17.50 20.56 -12.35
N ARG A 161 16.79 21.52 -11.76
CA ARG A 161 16.64 22.88 -12.28
C ARG A 161 17.16 23.87 -11.24
N HIS A 162 18.19 24.63 -11.62
CA HIS A 162 18.73 25.67 -10.77
C HIS A 162 17.75 26.84 -10.71
N THR A 163 17.41 27.29 -9.50
CA THR A 163 16.69 28.55 -9.27
C THR A 163 17.15 29.20 -7.97
N ASP A 164 17.39 30.50 -8.04
CA ASP A 164 17.75 31.39 -6.94
C ASP A 164 16.52 32.07 -6.30
N ALA A 165 15.31 31.84 -6.83
CA ALA A 165 14.05 32.46 -6.41
C ALA A 165 13.22 31.60 -5.42
N LEU A 166 13.89 30.78 -4.59
CA LEU A 166 13.23 29.90 -3.61
C LEU A 166 13.14 30.48 -2.19
N GLU A 167 13.73 31.65 -1.93
CA GLU A 167 13.79 32.25 -0.60
C GLU A 167 12.47 32.96 -0.23
N GLY A 168 11.70 32.38 0.70
CA GLY A 168 10.49 33.00 1.22
C GLY A 168 9.72 32.11 2.19
N LYS A 169 8.61 32.63 2.75
CA LYS A 169 7.69 31.84 3.60
C LYS A 169 6.94 30.74 2.84
N GLU A 170 6.96 30.79 1.51
CA GLU A 170 6.22 29.88 0.64
C GLU A 170 6.96 28.55 0.42
N ASN A 171 8.30 28.54 0.52
CA ASN A 171 9.15 27.36 0.35
C ASN A 171 10.10 27.18 1.55
N PRO A 172 9.60 26.82 2.75
CA PRO A 172 10.41 26.77 3.97
C PRO A 172 11.57 25.77 3.92
N ASP A 173 11.48 24.74 3.08
CA ASP A 173 12.51 23.69 2.96
C ASP A 173 13.64 24.04 1.98
N GLY A 174 13.44 25.04 1.10
CA GLY A 174 14.44 25.53 0.15
C GLY A 174 14.51 24.79 -1.19
N PHE A 175 13.50 23.99 -1.54
CA PHE A 175 13.36 23.29 -2.82
C PHE A 175 11.89 23.03 -3.18
N ILE A 176 11.61 22.77 -4.45
CA ILE A 176 10.28 22.29 -4.92
C ILE A 176 10.50 21.03 -5.76
N LEU A 177 9.82 19.94 -5.39
CA LEU A 177 9.86 18.67 -6.12
C LEU A 177 8.55 18.49 -6.91
N GLN A 178 8.63 18.60 -8.23
CA GLN A 178 7.49 18.57 -9.13
C GLN A 178 7.28 17.17 -9.74
N GLY A 179 6.06 16.66 -9.57
CA GLY A 179 5.57 15.36 -10.02
C GLY A 179 4.49 14.85 -9.06
N GLU A 180 4.00 13.62 -9.26
CA GLU A 180 3.08 12.99 -8.31
C GLU A 180 3.88 12.34 -7.16
N VAL A 181 4.36 13.21 -6.26
CA VAL A 181 5.03 12.85 -5.01
C VAL A 181 4.01 12.98 -3.87
N PRO A 182 3.77 11.93 -3.05
CA PRO A 182 2.94 12.06 -1.86
C PRO A 182 3.43 13.20 -0.98
N MET A 183 2.52 14.05 -0.48
CA MET A 183 2.88 15.17 0.39
C MET A 183 3.23 14.68 1.81
N GLY A 184 4.36 13.99 1.93
CA GLY A 184 5.02 13.80 3.22
C GLY A 184 5.32 15.16 3.84
N THR A 185 4.80 15.37 5.06
CA THR A 185 5.38 16.34 5.98
C THR A 185 6.70 15.77 6.50
N ALA A 186 7.59 16.59 7.04
CA ALA A 186 8.89 16.14 7.55
C ALA A 186 8.80 15.36 8.88
N GLU A 187 7.68 14.65 9.11
CA GLU A 187 7.27 14.05 10.38
C GLU A 187 6.99 12.53 10.25
N ASP A 188 6.54 12.05 9.08
CA ASP A 188 6.19 10.64 8.85
C ASP A 188 7.40 9.70 8.99
N SER A 189 8.60 10.15 8.61
CA SER A 189 9.83 9.33 8.55
C SER A 189 10.29 8.76 9.91
N LEU A 190 9.81 9.32 11.02
CA LEU A 190 10.20 8.90 12.38
C LEU A 190 9.28 7.82 12.98
N ALA A 191 8.08 7.60 12.42
CA ALA A 191 7.13 6.62 12.95
C ALA A 191 7.51 5.17 12.61
N ALA A 192 8.13 4.94 11.44
CA ALA A 192 8.40 3.61 10.90
C ALA A 192 9.40 2.76 11.73
N VAL A 193 10.22 3.38 12.57
CA VAL A 193 11.25 2.69 13.37
C VAL A 193 10.69 2.15 14.70
N ALA A 194 9.52 2.63 15.15
CA ALA A 194 8.99 2.37 16.49
C ALA A 194 8.18 1.07 16.63
N THR A 195 7.86 0.37 15.54
CA THR A 195 6.98 -0.82 15.55
C THR A 195 7.74 -2.15 15.54
N ALA A 196 8.99 -2.16 16.01
CA ALA A 196 9.91 -3.29 15.90
C ALA A 196 10.56 -3.73 17.23
N ASP A 197 9.86 -3.58 18.36
CA ASP A 197 10.13 -4.38 19.56
C ASP A 197 8.81 -4.78 20.25
N GLY A 198 8.68 -6.07 20.56
CA GLY A 198 7.42 -6.71 20.99
C GLY A 198 7.61 -7.49 22.28
N GLY A 199 7.96 -6.80 23.37
CA GLY A 199 8.15 -7.39 24.69
C GLY A 199 6.85 -7.51 25.50
N GLU A 200 6.47 -8.73 25.87
CA GLU A 200 5.32 -9.01 26.74
C GLU A 200 5.48 -8.43 28.16
N LYS A 201 4.36 -8.02 28.76
CA LYS A 201 4.17 -7.98 30.22
C LYS A 201 2.69 -7.85 30.59
N ASP A 202 2.18 -8.86 31.27
CA ASP A 202 0.96 -8.75 32.08
C ASP A 202 1.18 -7.84 33.29
N ASP A 203 0.15 -7.12 33.75
CA ASP A 203 -0.62 -7.57 34.93
C ASP A 203 -1.81 -6.64 35.29
N ALA A 204 -2.78 -7.21 36.01
CA ALA A 204 -3.75 -6.59 36.94
C ALA A 204 -4.71 -5.44 36.48
N GLU A 205 -5.96 -5.86 36.23
CA GLU A 205 -7.25 -5.30 36.73
C GLU A 205 -7.38 -3.83 37.18
N SER A 206 -8.45 -3.16 36.69
CA SER A 206 -9.23 -2.19 37.48
C SER A 206 -10.71 -2.23 37.06
N ASP A 207 -11.61 -2.22 38.04
CA ASP A 207 -13.07 -2.39 37.88
C ASP A 207 -13.77 -1.05 37.50
N GLY A 208 -14.95 -1.10 36.87
CA GLY A 208 -15.54 0.05 36.16
C GLY A 208 -17.00 -0.02 35.70
N ASP A 209 -17.83 -0.88 36.30
CA ASP A 209 -19.30 -0.81 36.41
C ASP A 209 -20.20 -0.50 35.17
N VAL A 210 -20.93 -1.55 34.73
CA VAL A 210 -22.32 -1.57 34.20
C VAL A 210 -22.72 -0.79 32.92
N MET A 211 -23.28 -1.56 31.97
CA MET A 211 -24.60 -1.26 31.40
C MET A 211 -25.38 -2.55 31.11
N GLU A 212 -26.64 -2.64 31.55
CA GLU A 212 -27.46 -3.86 31.41
C GLU A 212 -27.84 -4.17 29.95
N ILE A 213 -27.83 -5.46 29.60
CA ILE A 213 -28.49 -6.00 28.41
C ILE A 213 -29.67 -6.84 28.89
N THR A 214 -30.89 -6.41 28.59
CA THR A 214 -32.09 -7.24 28.82
C THR A 214 -32.24 -8.26 27.70
N GLU A 215 -32.29 -9.55 28.07
CA GLU A 215 -32.43 -10.66 27.15
C GLU A 215 -33.82 -10.71 26.50
N ALA A 216 -33.87 -11.13 25.23
CA ALA A 216 -35.11 -11.48 24.53
C ALA A 216 -35.00 -12.94 24.08
N GLU A 217 -35.92 -13.78 24.56
CA GLU A 217 -35.80 -15.25 24.51
C GLU A 217 -35.80 -15.81 23.08
N ALA A 218 -34.96 -16.81 22.84
CA ALA A 218 -35.07 -17.70 21.69
C ALA A 218 -35.93 -18.93 22.05
N GLN A 219 -36.80 -19.36 21.13
CA GLN A 219 -37.53 -20.63 21.25
C GLN A 219 -37.44 -21.43 19.95
N GLU A 220 -36.95 -22.66 20.03
CA GLU A 220 -36.91 -23.63 18.92
C GLU A 220 -38.22 -24.43 18.79
N LEU A 221 -38.33 -25.15 17.66
CA LEU A 221 -39.53 -25.88 17.25
C LEU A 221 -39.71 -27.22 17.98
N THR A 222 -40.95 -27.71 18.09
CA THR A 222 -41.23 -29.16 17.99
C THR A 222 -42.65 -29.51 17.47
N GLU A 223 -42.68 -30.22 16.33
CA GLU A 223 -43.54 -31.38 16.00
C GLU A 223 -45.11 -31.35 16.03
N ARG A 224 -45.68 -31.40 14.80
CA ARG A 224 -46.77 -32.30 14.32
C ARG A 224 -48.22 -32.22 14.87
N LYS A 225 -49.17 -31.92 13.95
CA LYS A 225 -50.16 -32.88 13.40
C LYS A 225 -51.03 -32.33 12.24
N THR A 226 -51.35 -33.19 11.27
CA THR A 226 -52.38 -33.04 10.20
C THR A 226 -53.72 -33.67 10.65
N PRO A 227 -54.89 -33.59 9.95
CA PRO A 227 -55.17 -33.32 8.51
C PRO A 227 -56.37 -32.37 8.19
N GLY A 228 -56.74 -32.16 6.91
CA GLY A 228 -57.69 -31.07 6.54
C GLY A 228 -58.66 -31.20 5.35
N LYS A 229 -58.23 -30.90 4.11
CA LYS A 229 -58.95 -31.07 2.81
C LYS A 229 -60.31 -30.35 2.58
N ARG A 230 -60.33 -29.30 1.72
CA ARG A 230 -61.38 -28.88 0.70
C ARG A 230 -61.34 -27.35 0.42
N ARG A 231 -61.82 -26.77 -0.70
CA ARG A 231 -61.89 -27.12 -2.16
C ARG A 231 -62.55 -25.95 -2.94
N ARG A 232 -61.88 -25.41 -3.98
CA ARG A 232 -62.34 -24.62 -5.18
C ARG A 232 -61.16 -23.70 -5.61
N GLY A 233 -60.84 -23.46 -6.88
CA GLY A 233 -61.53 -23.72 -8.17
C GLY A 233 -61.64 -22.41 -8.98
N ALA A 234 -61.66 -22.40 -10.32
CA ALA A 234 -61.71 -23.52 -11.28
C ALA A 234 -61.26 -23.10 -12.71
N GLU A 235 -60.80 -23.97 -13.63
CA GLU A 235 -60.25 -25.34 -13.39
C GLU A 235 -58.91 -25.72 -14.09
N ASP A 236 -58.44 -25.41 -15.32
CA ASP A 236 -58.97 -24.96 -16.65
C ASP A 236 -57.95 -25.32 -17.80
N SER A 237 -58.29 -25.33 -19.12
CA SER A 237 -57.59 -26.18 -20.17
C SER A 237 -58.02 -25.94 -21.67
N PRO A 238 -57.54 -26.65 -22.75
CA PRO A 238 -56.76 -27.90 -22.83
C PRO A 238 -55.65 -28.03 -23.95
N ASP A 239 -55.03 -29.23 -24.02
CA ASP A 239 -54.52 -30.03 -25.18
C ASP A 239 -53.68 -29.38 -26.33
N GLU A 240 -52.73 -30.06 -27.00
CA GLU A 240 -52.62 -31.49 -27.32
C GLU A 240 -51.23 -32.14 -27.12
N ALA A 241 -51.24 -33.47 -26.98
CA ALA A 241 -50.16 -34.42 -27.33
C ALA A 241 -50.83 -35.71 -27.87
N PRO A 242 -50.15 -36.64 -28.59
CA PRO A 242 -49.38 -37.68 -27.86
C PRO A 242 -48.30 -38.48 -28.66
N THR A 243 -47.62 -39.41 -27.95
CA THR A 243 -46.86 -40.60 -28.42
C THR A 243 -45.56 -40.41 -29.25
N GLY A 244 -44.52 -41.26 -29.11
CA GLY A 244 -44.24 -42.31 -28.10
C GLY A 244 -43.24 -43.40 -28.55
N LYS A 245 -42.66 -44.16 -27.58
CA LYS A 245 -41.78 -45.37 -27.73
C LYS A 245 -40.35 -45.16 -28.30
N GLN A 246 -39.33 -46.00 -28.04
CA GLN A 246 -38.93 -46.83 -26.87
C GLN A 246 -37.47 -47.37 -27.05
N VAL A 247 -36.63 -47.26 -25.99
CA VAL A 247 -35.55 -48.19 -25.53
C VAL A 247 -34.65 -48.97 -26.53
N LYS A 248 -33.31 -48.79 -26.41
CA LYS A 248 -32.34 -49.89 -26.14
C LYS A 248 -30.95 -49.38 -25.65
N THR A 249 -30.06 -50.30 -25.26
CA THR A 249 -28.79 -50.10 -24.53
C THR A 249 -27.70 -51.09 -25.02
N GLU A 250 -26.42 -50.68 -24.98
CA GLU A 250 -25.14 -51.45 -24.95
C GLU A 250 -24.08 -50.43 -24.42
N GLU A 251 -23.37 -50.63 -23.30
CA GLU A 251 -22.20 -51.51 -23.01
C GLU A 251 -20.97 -51.16 -23.88
N VAL A 252 -19.95 -50.42 -23.40
CA VAL A 252 -18.90 -50.68 -22.36
C VAL A 252 -17.73 -51.55 -22.86
N VAL A 253 -16.54 -50.93 -23.01
CA VAL A 253 -15.18 -51.52 -22.95
C VAL A 253 -14.22 -50.44 -22.42
N ASP A 254 -13.19 -50.85 -21.68
CA ASP A 254 -12.16 -50.04 -21.00
C ASP A 254 -10.97 -49.61 -21.89
N ASP A 255 -10.10 -48.70 -21.40
CA ASP A 255 -8.65 -48.93 -21.20
C ASP A 255 -7.83 -47.62 -20.98
N ASP A 256 -7.25 -47.49 -19.78
CA ASP A 256 -5.91 -46.99 -19.36
C ASP A 256 -5.25 -45.62 -19.70
N ASP A 257 -4.40 -45.24 -18.72
CA ASP A 257 -3.15 -44.44 -18.72
C ASP A 257 -3.07 -42.92 -18.98
N ASP A 258 -2.94 -42.19 -17.87
CA ASP A 258 -1.79 -41.33 -17.52
C ASP A 258 -0.99 -40.59 -18.62
N VAL A 259 -1.15 -39.26 -18.65
CA VAL A 259 -0.10 -38.33 -19.10
C VAL A 259 -0.01 -37.13 -18.15
N ILE A 260 1.00 -37.14 -17.27
CA ILE A 260 1.46 -35.95 -16.53
C ILE A 260 2.52 -35.24 -17.39
N ILE A 261 2.36 -33.93 -17.62
CA ILE A 261 3.41 -33.07 -18.17
C ILE A 261 3.59 -31.83 -17.29
N LEU A 262 4.73 -31.84 -16.57
CA LEU A 262 5.57 -30.73 -16.09
C LEU A 262 4.89 -29.37 -15.81
#